data_AF-A0A526UZP7-F1
#
_entry.id   AF-A0A526UZP7-F1
#
_cell.length_a   1.000
_cell.length_b   1.000
_cell.length_c   1.000
_cell.angle_alpha   90.00
_cell.angle_beta   90.00
_cell.angle_gamma   90.00
#
_symmetry.space_group_name_H-M   'P 1'
#
loop_
_entity.id
_entity.type
_entity.pdbx_description
1 polymer ?
#
loop_
_entity_poly.entity_id
_entity_poly.type
_entity_poly.pdbx_seq_one_letter_code
_entity_poly.pdbx_strand_id
1 'polypeptide(L)'
;MTSRTPAISTDITNLFATRNTHAVEVAILQPADPFLDMAGEDLRRRIFLTESETGQTLCLRPEFTIPVCLDHISSQAGTPRRYSYLGEVFRQRREGGNEFFQAGIEDLGDRDTAGADARSVADAHALLSLVLPGQALAITLSASAGRAPSDIARRLIEKAELRSVRLSSEAFSALKDFLAIDVPLNSAAQALETFATGAGLSLDVALEKFAARAKAIEAHG
;
A
#
# COMPACT_ATOMS: atom_id res chain seq x y z
N MET A 1 15.86 6.50 -27.22
CA MET A 1 16.78 6.66 -26.07
C MET A 1 17.20 5.28 -25.64
N THR A 2 18.47 4.91 -25.82
CA THR A 2 18.99 3.64 -25.29
C THR A 2 19.08 3.79 -23.78
N SER A 3 18.11 3.24 -23.04
CA SER A 3 18.29 2.96 -21.62
C SER A 3 19.57 2.11 -21.52
N ARG A 4 20.65 2.72 -21.02
CA ARG A 4 21.91 2.00 -20.83
C ARG A 4 21.74 1.24 -19.54
N THR A 5 21.30 0.00 -19.68
CA THR A 5 21.29 -0.99 -18.62
C THR A 5 22.64 -0.98 -17.88
N PRO A 6 22.65 -0.94 -16.54
CA PRO A 6 23.90 -0.94 -15.76
C PRO A 6 24.82 -2.09 -16.15
N ALA A 7 26.13 -1.87 -16.13
CA ALA A 7 27.10 -2.91 -16.48
C ALA A 7 26.98 -4.18 -15.61
N ILE A 8 26.53 -4.01 -14.36
CA ILE A 8 26.33 -5.10 -13.37
C ILE A 8 24.99 -5.84 -13.52
N SER A 9 24.16 -5.47 -14.49
CA SER A 9 22.81 -6.03 -14.61
C SER A 9 22.79 -7.55 -14.85
N THR A 10 23.70 -8.07 -15.65
CA THR A 10 23.82 -9.51 -15.89
C THR A 10 24.17 -10.27 -14.60
N ASP A 11 25.08 -9.73 -13.79
CA ASP A 11 25.47 -10.33 -12.52
C ASP A 11 24.30 -10.36 -11.52
N ILE A 12 23.51 -9.27 -11.47
CA ILE A 12 22.28 -9.18 -10.68
C ILE A 12 21.30 -10.28 -11.10
N THR A 13 20.97 -10.37 -12.39
CA THR A 13 19.98 -11.34 -12.89
C THR A 13 20.44 -12.78 -12.69
N ASN A 14 21.73 -13.05 -12.88
CA ASN A 14 22.31 -14.37 -12.65
C ASN A 14 22.22 -14.76 -11.17
N LEU A 15 22.53 -13.85 -10.25
CA LEU A 15 22.37 -14.11 -8.83
C LEU A 15 20.90 -14.41 -8.48
N PHE A 16 19.96 -13.59 -8.94
CA PHE A 16 18.52 -13.77 -8.66
C PHE A 16 17.99 -15.12 -9.17
N ALA A 17 18.47 -15.60 -10.32
CA ALA A 17 18.13 -16.92 -10.85
C ALA A 17 18.55 -18.07 -9.90
N THR A 18 19.61 -17.88 -9.10
CA THR A 18 20.05 -18.87 -8.10
C THR A 18 19.28 -18.81 -6.77
N ARG A 19 18.37 -17.84 -6.60
CA ARG A 19 17.66 -17.58 -5.33
C ARG A 19 16.22 -18.08 -5.29
N ASN A 20 15.82 -18.92 -6.25
CA ASN A 20 14.45 -19.43 -6.37
C ASN A 20 13.42 -18.29 -6.39
N THR A 21 13.65 -17.31 -7.26
CA THR A 21 12.78 -16.14 -7.43
C THR A 21 12.10 -16.16 -8.79
N HIS A 22 10.90 -15.61 -8.87
CA HIS A 22 10.21 -15.36 -10.12
C HIS A 22 10.52 -13.94 -10.61
N ALA A 23 11.23 -13.82 -11.73
CA ALA A 23 11.48 -12.53 -12.35
C ALA A 23 10.16 -11.89 -12.81
N VAL A 24 9.96 -10.62 -12.48
CA VAL A 24 8.76 -9.86 -12.85
C VAL A 24 9.10 -8.72 -13.81
N GLU A 25 8.22 -8.50 -14.78
CA GLU A 25 8.23 -7.31 -15.61
C GLU A 25 7.08 -6.40 -15.20
N VAL A 26 7.42 -5.18 -14.77
CA VAL A 26 6.45 -4.16 -14.35
C VAL A 26 6.41 -3.06 -15.39
N ALA A 27 5.24 -2.61 -15.81
CA ALA A 27 5.14 -1.49 -16.75
C ALA A 27 5.67 -0.18 -16.14
N ILE A 28 6.29 0.70 -16.95
CA ILE A 28 6.78 2.00 -16.47
C ILE A 28 5.63 2.88 -15.98
N LEU A 29 4.53 2.92 -16.73
CA LEU A 29 3.34 3.69 -16.37
C LEU A 29 2.44 2.84 -15.46
N GLN A 30 2.04 3.38 -14.32
CA GLN A 30 1.26 2.69 -13.30
C GLN A 30 0.06 3.55 -12.85
N PRO A 31 -1.03 2.95 -12.34
CA PRO A 31 -2.07 3.69 -11.62
C PRO A 31 -1.46 4.42 -10.41
N ALA A 32 -1.79 5.70 -10.20
CA ALA A 32 -1.18 6.48 -9.13
C ALA A 32 -1.71 6.12 -7.73
N ASP A 33 -3.01 5.82 -7.62
CA ASP A 33 -3.70 5.66 -6.33
C ASP A 33 -3.02 4.68 -5.37
N PRO A 34 -2.59 3.47 -5.76
CA PRO A 34 -1.94 2.54 -4.85
C PRO A 34 -0.68 3.13 -4.20
N PHE A 35 0.11 3.89 -4.97
CA PHE A 35 1.30 4.56 -4.45
C PHE A 35 0.93 5.73 -3.55
N LEU A 36 -0.02 6.57 -3.94
CA LEU A 36 -0.44 7.73 -3.14
C LEU A 36 -1.03 7.32 -1.79
N ASP A 37 -1.69 6.17 -1.75
CA ASP A 37 -2.31 5.61 -0.54
C ASP A 37 -1.33 4.93 0.40
N MET A 38 -0.33 4.23 -0.15
CA MET A 38 0.61 3.41 0.62
C MET A 38 1.90 4.16 0.98
N ALA A 39 2.30 5.13 0.16
CA ALA A 39 3.48 5.94 0.37
C ALA A 39 3.35 6.82 1.62
N GLY A 40 4.46 6.97 2.35
CA GLY A 40 4.62 8.09 3.26
C GLY A 40 4.67 9.43 2.50
N GLU A 41 4.35 10.52 3.19
CA GLU A 41 4.31 11.89 2.63
C GLU A 41 5.56 12.25 1.81
N ASP A 42 6.74 11.80 2.24
CA ASP A 42 8.00 12.06 1.54
C ASP A 42 8.08 11.40 0.16
N LEU A 43 7.59 10.17 0.01
CA LEU A 43 7.58 9.51 -1.29
C LEU A 43 6.50 10.14 -2.18
N ARG A 44 5.31 10.44 -1.61
CA ARG A 44 4.19 11.06 -2.33
C ARG A 44 4.60 12.34 -3.09
N ARG A 45 5.36 13.23 -2.44
CA ARG A 45 5.82 14.50 -3.04
C ARG A 45 6.85 14.33 -4.17
N ARG A 46 7.42 13.13 -4.33
CA ARG A 46 8.47 12.83 -5.31
C ARG A 46 7.97 12.02 -6.50
N ILE A 47 6.70 11.66 -6.55
CA ILE A 47 6.11 10.87 -7.64
C ILE A 47 5.85 11.79 -8.84
N PHE A 48 6.22 11.35 -10.04
CA PHE A 48 5.79 12.00 -11.28
C PHE A 48 4.38 11.55 -11.62
N LEU A 49 3.45 12.49 -11.62
CA LEU A 49 2.04 12.26 -11.96
C LEU A 49 1.76 12.68 -13.39
N THR A 50 0.84 11.96 -14.01
CA THR A 50 0.28 12.29 -15.32
C THR A 50 -1.18 11.83 -15.34
N GLU A 51 -1.88 12.13 -16.42
CA GLU A 51 -3.29 11.82 -16.60
C GLU A 51 -3.45 11.14 -17.96
N SER A 52 -4.23 10.06 -17.98
CA SER A 52 -4.64 9.45 -19.24
C SER A 52 -5.72 10.28 -19.95
N GLU A 53 -6.00 9.98 -21.21
CA GLU A 53 -7.09 10.62 -21.96
C GLU A 53 -8.48 10.42 -21.34
N THR A 54 -8.67 9.40 -20.49
CA THR A 54 -9.93 9.11 -19.81
C THR A 54 -10.05 9.76 -18.43
N GLY A 55 -9.08 10.60 -18.04
CA GLY A 55 -9.04 11.26 -16.73
C GLY A 55 -8.46 10.40 -15.61
N GLN A 56 -7.97 9.18 -15.90
CA GLN A 56 -7.30 8.36 -14.89
C GLN A 56 -5.95 8.96 -14.50
N THR A 57 -5.73 9.15 -13.19
CA THR A 57 -4.43 9.55 -12.63
C THR A 57 -3.43 8.39 -12.73
N LEU A 58 -2.33 8.64 -13.43
CA LEU A 58 -1.23 7.70 -13.62
C LEU A 58 0.06 8.27 -13.03
N CYS A 59 1.06 7.42 -12.84
CA CYS A 59 2.39 7.82 -12.46
C CYS A 59 3.46 7.03 -13.22
N LEU A 60 4.64 7.62 -13.36
CA LEU A 60 5.83 6.82 -13.65
C LEU A 60 6.18 6.01 -12.40
N ARG A 61 6.45 4.71 -12.55
CA ARG A 61 6.68 3.80 -11.42
C ARG A 61 7.78 4.34 -10.49
N PRO A 62 7.47 4.64 -9.22
CA PRO A 62 8.46 5.17 -8.29
C PRO A 62 9.27 4.08 -7.58
N GLU A 63 8.76 2.84 -7.56
CA GLU A 63 9.35 1.62 -6.98
C GLU A 63 8.64 0.37 -7.53
N PHE A 64 9.12 -0.83 -7.15
CA PHE A 64 8.64 -2.14 -7.66
C PHE A 64 7.80 -2.95 -6.67
N THR A 65 7.96 -2.76 -5.37
CA THR A 65 7.25 -3.46 -4.30
C THR A 65 5.73 -3.36 -4.47
N ILE A 66 5.15 -2.17 -4.66
CA ILE A 66 3.68 -2.04 -4.83
C ILE A 66 3.19 -2.78 -6.09
N PRO A 67 3.76 -2.57 -7.29
CA PRO A 67 3.37 -3.32 -8.48
C PRO A 67 3.50 -4.84 -8.33
N VAL A 68 4.59 -5.32 -7.70
CA VAL A 68 4.79 -6.75 -7.43
C VAL A 68 3.69 -7.30 -6.52
N CYS A 69 3.33 -6.57 -5.45
CA CYS A 69 2.23 -6.95 -4.58
C CYS A 69 0.88 -6.97 -5.33
N LEU A 70 0.61 -5.97 -6.18
CA LEU A 70 -0.62 -5.91 -6.98
C LEU A 70 -0.71 -7.07 -7.98
N ASP A 71 0.39 -7.41 -8.65
CA ASP A 71 0.46 -8.53 -9.59
C ASP A 71 0.32 -9.88 -8.87
N HIS A 72 0.93 -10.04 -7.69
CA HIS A 72 0.76 -11.23 -6.85
C HIS A 72 -0.71 -11.45 -6.47
N ILE A 73 -1.40 -10.38 -6.06
CA ILE A 73 -2.83 -10.41 -5.69
C ILE A 73 -3.69 -10.72 -6.92
N SER A 74 -3.46 -10.03 -8.05
CA SER A 74 -4.27 -10.18 -9.25
C SER A 74 -4.13 -11.57 -9.89
N SER A 75 -2.92 -12.12 -9.87
CA SER A 75 -2.62 -13.47 -10.38
C SER A 75 -3.12 -14.58 -9.46
N GLN A 76 -3.57 -14.24 -8.24
CA GLN A 76 -3.95 -15.21 -7.20
C GLN A 76 -2.86 -16.26 -6.96
N ALA A 77 -1.60 -15.85 -7.13
CA ALA A 77 -0.48 -16.73 -6.86
C ALA A 77 -0.49 -17.08 -5.36
N GLY A 78 -0.44 -18.38 -5.05
CA GLY A 78 -0.36 -18.83 -3.65
C GLY A 78 0.90 -18.30 -2.97
N THR A 79 0.81 -18.13 -1.64
CA THR A 79 1.96 -17.83 -0.76
C THR A 79 2.47 -19.12 -0.08
N PRO A 80 3.76 -19.19 0.31
CA PRO A 80 4.79 -18.17 0.15
C PRO A 80 5.34 -18.10 -1.29
N ARG A 81 5.73 -16.91 -1.73
CA ARG A 81 6.33 -16.71 -3.05
C ARG A 81 7.39 -15.62 -3.04
N ARG A 82 8.44 -15.80 -3.85
CA ARG A 82 9.55 -14.86 -4.00
C ARG A 82 9.57 -14.29 -5.42
N TYR A 83 9.70 -12.98 -5.52
CA TYR A 83 9.75 -12.26 -6.80
C TYR A 83 11.06 -11.50 -6.91
N SER A 84 11.60 -11.34 -8.12
CA SER A 84 12.79 -10.51 -8.36
C SER A 84 12.54 -9.52 -9.49
N TYR A 85 13.18 -8.35 -9.40
CA TYR A 85 13.06 -7.30 -10.41
C TYR A 85 14.39 -6.59 -10.62
N LEU A 86 14.56 -6.04 -11.82
CA LEU A 86 15.62 -5.11 -12.17
C LEU A 86 15.09 -4.14 -13.23
N GLY A 87 15.08 -2.84 -12.94
CA GLY A 87 14.69 -1.84 -13.94
C GLY A 87 14.68 -0.40 -13.41
N GLU A 88 14.40 0.55 -14.30
CA GLU A 88 14.37 1.99 -14.01
C GLU A 88 13.16 2.40 -13.18
N VAL A 89 13.36 3.27 -12.20
CA VAL A 89 12.29 3.93 -11.45
C VAL A 89 12.46 5.44 -11.53
N PHE A 90 11.35 6.14 -11.32
CA PHE A 90 11.27 7.57 -11.56
C PHE A 90 10.80 8.31 -10.31
N ARG A 91 11.68 9.12 -9.73
CA ARG A 91 11.38 9.92 -8.53
C ARG A 91 12.10 11.25 -8.59
N GLN A 92 11.43 12.33 -8.17
CA GLN A 92 12.09 13.62 -7.97
C GLN A 92 13.12 13.50 -6.85
N ARG A 93 14.38 13.83 -7.15
CA ARG A 93 15.47 13.80 -6.18
C ARG A 93 16.07 15.18 -5.99
N ARG A 94 16.55 15.44 -4.77
CA ARG A 94 17.33 16.66 -4.47
C ARG A 94 18.67 16.66 -5.19
N GLU A 95 19.26 15.48 -5.36
CA GLU A 95 20.54 15.26 -6.02
C GLU A 95 20.49 14.02 -6.92
N GLY A 96 21.18 14.09 -8.06
CA GLY A 96 21.23 13.03 -9.07
C GLY A 96 20.08 13.08 -10.07
N GLY A 97 20.07 12.10 -10.99
CA GLY A 97 19.02 11.95 -11.99
C GLY A 97 17.68 11.51 -11.36
N ASN A 98 16.59 11.94 -12.01
CA ASN A 98 15.23 11.55 -11.63
C ASN A 98 14.85 10.14 -12.11
N GLU A 99 15.69 9.53 -12.94
CA GLU A 99 15.61 8.16 -13.44
C GLU A 99 16.83 7.38 -12.95
N PHE A 100 16.60 6.21 -12.36
CA PHE A 100 17.68 5.34 -11.87
C PHE A 100 17.20 3.90 -11.71
N PHE A 101 18.13 2.94 -11.77
CA PHE A 101 17.81 1.53 -11.64
C PHE A 101 17.59 1.11 -10.18
N GLN A 102 16.59 0.26 -9.97
CA GLN A 102 16.42 -0.53 -8.76
C GLN A 102 16.45 -2.01 -9.11
N ALA A 103 17.05 -2.80 -8.21
CA ALA A 103 17.02 -4.24 -8.24
C ALA A 103 16.69 -4.75 -6.84
N GLY A 104 15.93 -5.83 -6.75
CA GLY A 104 15.51 -6.36 -5.47
C GLY A 104 14.79 -7.70 -5.58
N ILE A 105 14.57 -8.30 -4.42
CA ILE A 105 13.76 -9.51 -4.22
C ILE A 105 12.68 -9.18 -3.20
N GLU A 106 11.44 -9.61 -3.47
CA GLU A 106 10.30 -9.49 -2.54
C GLU A 106 9.88 -10.88 -2.09
N ASP A 107 9.89 -11.10 -0.77
CA ASP A 107 9.38 -12.30 -0.12
C ASP A 107 7.94 -12.03 0.35
N LEU A 108 6.94 -12.69 -0.26
CA LEU A 108 5.53 -12.50 0.07
C LEU A 108 4.94 -13.74 0.77
N GLY A 109 4.37 -13.50 1.96
CA GLY A 109 3.58 -14.48 2.71
C GLY A 109 4.37 -15.58 3.40
N ASP A 110 5.69 -15.42 3.58
CA ASP A 110 6.47 -16.30 4.45
C ASP A 110 6.05 -16.10 5.92
N ARG A 111 5.80 -17.21 6.62
CA ARG A 111 5.41 -17.20 8.04
C ARG A 111 6.62 -17.11 8.97
N ASP A 112 7.80 -17.50 8.50
CA ASP A 112 9.07 -17.29 9.19
C ASP A 112 9.63 -15.92 8.82
N THR A 113 9.09 -14.87 9.44
CA THR A 113 9.48 -13.49 9.14
C THR A 113 10.95 -13.22 9.46
N ALA A 114 11.46 -13.79 10.55
CA ALA A 114 12.86 -13.64 10.92
C ALA A 114 13.79 -14.31 9.89
N GLY A 115 13.42 -15.51 9.41
CA GLY A 115 14.13 -16.19 8.33
C GLY A 115 14.07 -15.39 7.02
N ALA A 116 12.92 -14.83 6.67
CA ALA A 116 12.75 -13.99 5.48
C ALA A 116 13.61 -12.72 5.53
N ASP A 117 13.62 -12.02 6.66
CA ASP A 117 14.45 -10.82 6.87
C ASP A 117 15.94 -11.15 6.76
N ALA A 118 16.39 -12.23 7.42
CA ALA A 118 17.77 -12.68 7.35
C ALA A 118 18.19 -13.05 5.92
N ARG A 119 17.31 -13.71 5.15
CA ARG A 119 17.56 -14.02 3.73
C ARG A 119 17.65 -12.75 2.88
N SER A 120 16.78 -11.76 3.09
CA SER A 120 16.81 -10.50 2.35
C SER A 120 18.16 -9.78 2.52
N VAL A 121 18.65 -9.69 3.76
CA VAL A 121 19.98 -9.15 4.06
C VAL A 121 21.09 -9.99 3.42
N ALA A 122 21.01 -11.32 3.50
CA ALA A 122 21.99 -12.21 2.90
C ALA A 122 22.05 -12.11 1.37
N ASP A 123 20.90 -11.97 0.70
CA ASP A 123 20.80 -11.80 -0.75
C ASP A 123 21.41 -10.47 -1.19
N ALA A 124 21.12 -9.38 -0.47
CA ALA A 124 21.74 -8.08 -0.71
C ALA A 124 23.27 -8.13 -0.49
N HIS A 125 23.73 -8.76 0.59
CA HIS A 125 25.15 -8.93 0.87
C HIS A 125 25.86 -9.76 -0.21
N ALA A 126 25.26 -10.88 -0.64
CA ALA A 126 25.81 -11.71 -1.70
C ALA A 126 25.94 -10.94 -3.01
N LEU A 127 24.95 -10.10 -3.35
CA LEU A 127 25.01 -9.24 -4.52
C LEU A 127 26.15 -8.23 -4.42
N LEU A 128 26.24 -7.50 -3.31
CA LEU A 128 27.30 -6.52 -3.10
C LEU A 128 28.69 -7.17 -3.12
N SER A 129 28.84 -8.36 -2.54
CA SER A 129 30.09 -9.12 -2.56
C SER A 129 30.52 -9.51 -3.97
N LEU A 130 29.55 -9.82 -4.85
CA LEU A 130 29.79 -10.15 -6.24
C LEU A 130 30.25 -8.91 -7.04
N VAL A 131 29.59 -7.77 -6.86
CA VAL A 131 29.85 -6.56 -7.65
C VAL A 131 30.97 -5.67 -7.10
N LEU A 132 31.36 -5.86 -5.83
CA LEU A 132 32.44 -5.12 -5.15
C LEU A 132 33.46 -6.10 -4.53
N PRO A 133 34.15 -6.92 -5.34
CA PRO A 133 35.06 -7.93 -4.81
C PRO A 133 36.20 -7.32 -3.99
N GLY A 134 36.46 -7.90 -2.82
CA GLY A 134 37.53 -7.47 -1.92
C GLY A 134 37.22 -6.23 -1.08
N GLN A 135 36.02 -5.65 -1.19
CA GLN A 135 35.57 -4.58 -0.30
C GLN A 135 35.00 -5.17 1.00
N ALA A 136 35.44 -4.66 2.14
CA ALA A 136 34.85 -5.00 3.42
C ALA A 136 33.46 -4.35 3.53
N LEU A 137 32.42 -5.18 3.67
CA LEU A 137 31.04 -4.72 3.83
C LEU A 137 30.67 -4.71 5.31
N ALA A 138 30.00 -3.65 5.76
CA ALA A 138 29.39 -3.56 7.08
C ALA A 138 27.87 -3.47 6.93
N ILE A 139 27.13 -4.22 7.73
CA ILE A 139 25.67 -4.24 7.73
C ILE A 139 25.17 -3.50 8.98
N THR A 140 24.32 -2.50 8.78
CA THR A 140 23.67 -1.75 9.86
C THR A 140 22.16 -1.82 9.67
N LEU A 141 21.43 -2.28 10.68
CA LEU A 141 19.97 -2.31 10.69
C LEU A 141 19.44 -1.14 11.54
N SER A 142 18.62 -0.27 10.97
CA SER A 142 17.94 0.81 11.70
C SER A 142 16.57 0.36 12.21
N ALA A 143 16.20 0.79 13.43
CA ALA A 143 14.89 0.50 14.02
C ALA A 143 13.74 1.27 13.35
N SER A 144 14.04 2.28 12.53
CA SER A 144 13.09 3.00 11.69
C SER A 144 13.14 2.44 10.27
N ALA A 145 12.11 1.71 9.88
CA ALA A 145 11.88 1.31 8.49
C ALA A 145 10.46 1.70 8.07
N GLY A 146 10.27 1.92 6.77
CA GLY A 146 8.93 2.05 6.18
C GLY A 146 8.11 0.77 6.37
N ARG A 147 6.97 0.66 5.68
CA ARG A 147 6.17 -0.57 5.74
C ARG A 147 6.91 -1.72 5.07
N ALA A 148 6.88 -2.90 5.67
CA ALA A 148 7.38 -4.11 5.03
C ALA A 148 6.53 -4.46 3.78
N PRO A 149 7.08 -5.16 2.78
CA PRO A 149 6.31 -5.64 1.62
C PRO A 149 5.07 -6.45 2.01
N SER A 150 5.19 -7.28 3.04
CA SER A 150 4.08 -8.07 3.61
C SER A 150 2.96 -7.18 4.19
N ASP A 151 3.31 -6.07 4.86
CA ASP A 151 2.34 -5.09 5.36
C ASP A 151 1.67 -4.31 4.23
N ILE A 152 2.42 -3.98 3.17
CA ILE A 152 1.89 -3.36 1.96
C ILE A 152 0.90 -4.31 1.28
N ALA A 153 1.30 -5.56 1.03
CA ALA A 153 0.47 -6.59 0.42
C ALA A 153 -0.82 -6.81 1.23
N ARG A 154 -0.71 -6.99 2.55
CA ARG A 154 -1.86 -7.14 3.45
C ARG A 154 -2.82 -5.96 3.35
N ARG A 155 -2.33 -4.72 3.43
CA ARG A 155 -3.18 -3.52 3.29
C ARG A 155 -3.83 -3.40 1.92
N LEU A 156 -3.12 -3.81 0.86
CA LEU A 156 -3.68 -3.83 -0.49
C LEU A 156 -4.78 -4.89 -0.63
N ILE A 157 -4.62 -6.07 -0.02
CA ILE A 157 -5.66 -7.10 0.08
C ILE A 157 -6.88 -6.56 0.85
N GLU A 158 -6.68 -6.04 2.06
CA GLU A 158 -7.75 -5.43 2.88
C GLU A 158 -8.50 -4.34 2.09
N LYS A 159 -7.78 -3.49 1.34
CA LYS A 159 -8.41 -2.49 0.46
C LYS A 159 -9.13 -3.08 -0.74
N ALA A 160 -8.57 -4.11 -1.38
CA ALA A 160 -9.20 -4.78 -2.51
C ALA A 160 -10.51 -5.46 -2.07
N GLU A 161 -10.52 -6.07 -0.88
CA GLU A 161 -11.71 -6.60 -0.21
C GLU A 161 -12.71 -5.48 0.12
N LEU A 162 -12.27 -4.38 0.73
CA LEU A 162 -13.18 -3.25 1.03
C LEU A 162 -13.74 -2.59 -0.24
N ARG A 163 -12.97 -2.51 -1.33
CA ARG A 163 -13.46 -2.02 -2.64
C ARG A 163 -14.44 -3.01 -3.30
N SER A 164 -14.36 -4.30 -2.96
CA SER A 164 -15.29 -5.31 -3.47
C SER A 164 -16.57 -5.43 -2.62
N VAL A 165 -16.60 -4.86 -1.40
CA VAL A 165 -17.83 -4.64 -0.64
C VAL A 165 -18.65 -3.55 -1.31
N ARG A 166 -19.56 -3.96 -2.21
CA ARG A 166 -20.68 -3.11 -2.60
C ARG A 166 -21.65 -3.06 -1.42
N LEU A 167 -21.85 -1.87 -0.86
CA LEU A 167 -23.00 -1.63 0.01
C LEU A 167 -24.26 -2.06 -0.76
N SER A 168 -25.13 -2.81 -0.08
CA SER A 168 -26.45 -3.08 -0.64
C SER A 168 -27.18 -1.76 -0.86
N SER A 169 -28.16 -1.74 -1.77
CA SER A 169 -28.97 -0.53 -2.03
C SER A 169 -29.61 -0.01 -0.74
N GLU A 170 -30.00 -0.94 0.14
CA GLU A 170 -30.56 -0.67 1.47
C GLU A 170 -29.53 -0.02 2.40
N ALA A 171 -28.31 -0.59 2.49
CA ALA A 171 -27.25 -0.05 3.33
C ALA A 171 -26.78 1.34 2.86
N PHE A 172 -26.71 1.56 1.54
CA PHE A 172 -26.37 2.86 0.98
C PHE A 172 -27.48 3.90 1.19
N SER A 173 -28.75 3.50 1.09
CA SER A 173 -29.88 4.37 1.42
C SER A 173 -29.86 4.76 2.89
N ALA A 174 -29.69 3.79 3.80
CA ALA A 174 -29.59 4.07 5.23
C ALA A 174 -28.43 5.03 5.55
N LEU A 175 -27.27 4.89 4.89
CA LEU A 175 -26.18 5.84 5.08
C LEU A 175 -26.53 7.26 4.62
N LYS A 176 -27.22 7.40 3.49
CA LYS A 176 -27.71 8.71 3.00
C LYS A 176 -28.71 9.32 3.97
N ASP A 177 -29.66 8.52 4.45
CA ASP A 177 -30.70 8.96 5.37
C ASP A 177 -30.11 9.42 6.71
N PHE A 178 -29.10 8.69 7.22
CA PHE A 178 -28.34 9.09 8.41
C PHE A 178 -27.58 10.40 8.21
N LEU A 179 -26.85 10.53 7.10
CA LEU A 179 -26.05 11.73 6.82
C LEU A 179 -26.93 12.97 6.54
N ALA A 180 -28.20 12.77 6.18
CA ALA A 180 -29.17 13.83 5.99
C ALA A 180 -29.84 14.28 7.31
N ILE A 181 -29.56 13.64 8.45
CA ILE A 181 -30.09 14.08 9.75
C ILE A 181 -29.43 15.42 10.12
N ASP A 182 -30.19 16.49 9.97
CA ASP A 182 -29.83 17.83 10.38
C ASP A 182 -30.97 18.41 11.24
N VAL A 183 -30.83 18.28 12.56
CA VAL A 183 -31.83 18.71 13.55
C VAL A 183 -31.14 19.31 14.77
N PRO A 184 -31.83 20.17 15.55
CA PRO A 184 -31.29 20.67 16.81
C PRO A 184 -30.95 19.54 17.79
N LEU A 185 -29.97 19.76 18.67
CA LEU A 185 -29.45 18.74 19.60
C LEU A 185 -30.56 18.10 20.47
N ASN A 186 -31.56 18.89 20.86
CA ASN A 186 -32.71 18.44 21.66
C ASN A 186 -33.59 17.40 20.96
N SER A 187 -33.53 17.36 19.62
CA SER A 187 -34.33 16.47 18.77
C SER A 187 -33.48 15.36 18.15
N ALA A 188 -32.15 15.44 18.27
CA ALA A 188 -31.21 14.52 17.65
C ALA A 188 -31.37 13.08 18.14
N ALA A 189 -31.66 12.87 19.43
CA ALA A 189 -31.87 11.51 19.97
C ALA A 189 -33.09 10.84 19.33
N GLN A 190 -34.19 11.57 19.21
CA GLN A 190 -35.42 11.08 18.58
C GLN A 190 -35.24 10.82 17.07
N ALA A 191 -34.52 11.70 16.38
CA ALA A 191 -34.22 11.54 14.95
C ALA A 191 -33.36 10.29 14.70
N LEU A 192 -32.36 10.04 15.55
CA LEU A 192 -31.50 8.85 15.47
C LEU A 192 -32.25 7.55 15.81
N GLU A 193 -33.19 7.59 16.76
CA GLU A 193 -34.05 6.45 17.09
C GLU A 193 -35.01 6.10 15.94
N THR A 194 -35.59 7.13 15.32
CA THR A 194 -36.46 6.98 14.14
C THR A 194 -35.69 6.39 12.97
N PHE A 195 -34.47 6.91 12.72
CA PHE A 195 -33.56 6.36 11.73
C PHE A 195 -33.20 4.89 12.00
N ALA A 196 -32.78 4.57 13.23
CA ALA A 196 -32.38 3.22 13.61
C ALA A 196 -33.52 2.21 13.39
N THR A 197 -34.74 2.58 13.78
CA THR A 197 -35.94 1.76 13.58
C THR A 197 -36.23 1.57 12.09
N GLY A 198 -36.18 2.64 11.29
CA GLY A 198 -36.42 2.59 9.84
C GLY A 198 -35.37 1.78 9.08
N ALA A 199 -34.13 1.78 9.56
CA ALA A 199 -33.02 1.03 8.98
C ALA A 199 -32.84 -0.39 9.56
N GLY A 200 -33.65 -0.80 10.55
CA GLY A 200 -33.52 -2.10 11.21
C GLY A 200 -32.23 -2.27 12.03
N LEU A 201 -31.67 -1.17 12.55
CA LEU A 201 -30.42 -1.14 13.32
C LEU A 201 -30.72 -1.14 14.83
N SER A 202 -30.01 -1.97 15.60
CA SER A 202 -30.06 -1.93 17.07
C SER A 202 -28.97 -0.99 17.58
N LEU A 203 -29.38 0.18 18.07
CA LEU A 203 -28.49 1.23 18.60
C LEU A 203 -28.83 1.60 20.06
N ASP A 204 -29.65 0.80 20.73
CA ASP A 204 -30.35 1.12 21.99
C ASP A 204 -29.41 1.71 23.07
N VAL A 205 -28.35 0.99 23.43
CA VAL A 205 -27.38 1.42 24.47
C VAL A 205 -26.62 2.69 24.04
N ALA A 206 -26.36 2.86 22.74
CA ALA A 206 -25.67 4.04 22.23
C ALA A 206 -26.58 5.28 22.24
N LEU A 207 -27.86 5.10 21.90
CA LEU A 207 -28.88 6.16 21.90
C LEU A 207 -29.20 6.61 23.33
N GLU A 208 -29.29 5.71 24.29
CA GLU A 208 -29.47 6.07 25.71
C GLU A 208 -28.31 6.96 26.22
N LYS A 209 -27.07 6.57 25.95
CA LYS A 209 -25.88 7.35 26.33
C LYS A 209 -25.84 8.70 25.61
N PHE A 210 -26.24 8.74 24.34
CA PHE A 210 -26.31 9.98 23.58
C PHE A 210 -27.39 10.92 24.16
N ALA A 211 -28.59 10.42 24.43
CA ALA A 211 -29.69 11.20 25.00
C ALA A 211 -29.34 11.75 26.39
N ALA A 212 -28.65 10.98 27.23
CA ALA A 212 -28.17 11.45 28.52
C ALA A 212 -27.16 12.61 28.38
N ARG A 213 -26.25 12.53 27.39
CA ARG A 213 -25.29 13.61 27.10
C ARG A 213 -25.99 14.86 26.54
N ALA A 214 -26.93 14.70 25.62
CA ALA A 214 -27.69 15.81 25.05
C ALA A 214 -28.44 16.59 26.15
N LYS A 215 -29.11 15.90 27.07
CA LYS A 215 -29.78 16.51 28.24
C LYS A 215 -28.81 17.22 29.17
N ALA A 216 -27.63 16.65 29.43
CA ALA A 216 -26.62 17.28 30.27
C ALA A 216 -26.07 18.57 29.63
N ILE A 217 -25.89 18.58 28.30
CA ILE A 217 -25.46 19.76 27.56
C ILE A 217 -26.51 20.88 27.63
N GLU A 218 -27.80 20.56 27.46
CA GLU A 218 -28.90 21.53 27.62
C GLU A 218 -29.05 22.07 29.04
N ALA A 219 -28.77 21.27 30.06
CA ALA A 219 -28.87 21.72 31.45
C ALA A 219 -27.73 22.68 31.86
N HIS A 220 -26.65 22.75 31.07
CA HIS A 220 -25.44 23.51 31.36
C HIS A 220 -25.11 24.59 30.31
N GLY A 221 -25.97 24.79 29.30
CA GLY A 221 -25.79 25.72 28.19
C GLY A 221 -26.98 26.63 27.97
#